data_AF-S2YXT8-F1
#
_entry.id   AF-S2YXT8-F1
#
_cell.length_a   1.000
_cell.length_b   1.000
_cell.length_c   1.000
_cell.angle_alpha   90.00
_cell.angle_beta   90.00
_cell.angle_gamma   90.00
#
_symmetry.space_group_name_H-M   'P 1'
#
loop_
_entity.id
_entity.type
_entity.pdbx_description
1 polymer ?
#
loop_
_entity_poly.entity_id
_entity_poly.type
_entity_poly.pdbx_seq_one_letter_code
_entity_poly.pdbx_strand_id
1 'polypeptide(L)'
;MSTMPTMTTDRTLETFTGFYRERGHRLITGGSLLPPPPDPVLFTTSGMHPLTPYLQGRPHPQGRRLVNVQRCLRTTDLDEVGDPTHLTVFEMLGSWSLGDYGHTQSLRWGHELLRDGFGIPPERLYVTVFGGDDQVGPDTESLRTWQELGLPVESTGEENWWSNGPVGPCGPDSEIFVWTGGPGTPPQGTPTTDPRWVEIWNHVHMRYHRHEDGSLEPLSRPSIDTGMGLERLLTVLQGRRSVYETDLFEPWTRLLPPLWQLDEPSMRLVCDHLRSSVVVIGDGVRVSNTGRGYVLRRLIRRLLTTLRRDDPSRTLTDLPVELVGHTLDHFQQTCGTGTVRDLLLEEERRFTRLLERGRRVLSRPRFRGPLSDEDYRYLHDTHGLPRDLVSGLRGTG
;
A
#
# COMPACT_ATOMS: atom_id res chain seq x y z
N MET A 1 1.16 -36.15 3.12
CA MET A 1 0.96 -34.77 2.66
C MET A 1 2.30 -34.07 2.78
N SER A 2 3.01 -33.89 1.66
CA SER A 2 4.27 -33.14 1.65
C SER A 2 3.90 -31.68 1.90
N THR A 3 4.22 -31.17 3.09
CA THR A 3 4.09 -29.75 3.40
C THR A 3 4.99 -29.00 2.42
N MET A 4 4.39 -28.26 1.48
CA MET A 4 5.17 -27.34 0.66
C MET A 4 6.00 -26.46 1.61
N PRO A 5 7.29 -26.26 1.34
CA PRO A 5 8.09 -25.34 2.15
C PRO A 5 7.40 -23.98 2.17
N THR A 6 7.26 -23.40 3.37
CA THR A 6 6.63 -22.10 3.56
C THR A 6 7.26 -21.06 2.62
N MET A 7 6.43 -20.36 1.84
CA MET A 7 6.90 -19.34 0.90
C MET A 7 7.42 -18.13 1.70
N THR A 8 8.72 -17.86 1.58
CA THR A 8 9.34 -16.65 2.11
C THR A 8 9.10 -15.47 1.16
N THR A 9 9.35 -14.26 1.65
CA THR A 9 9.39 -13.04 0.84
C THR A 9 10.25 -13.21 -0.39
N ASP A 10 11.54 -13.55 -0.22
CA ASP A 10 12.49 -13.68 -1.33
C ASP A 10 12.02 -14.67 -2.39
N ARG A 11 11.55 -15.84 -1.95
CA ARG A 11 11.03 -16.86 -2.86
C ARG A 11 9.78 -16.40 -3.59
N THR A 12 8.93 -15.60 -2.94
CA THR A 12 7.73 -15.03 -3.56
C THR A 12 8.12 -14.03 -4.65
N LEU A 13 9.11 -13.16 -4.40
CA LEU A 13 9.66 -12.22 -5.37
C LEU A 13 10.31 -12.94 -6.56
N GLU A 14 11.12 -13.97 -6.29
CA GLU A 14 11.76 -14.80 -7.32
C GLU A 14 10.74 -15.52 -8.19
N THR A 15 9.71 -16.14 -7.60
CA THR A 15 8.63 -16.81 -8.33
C THR A 15 7.89 -15.83 -9.24
N PHE A 16 7.48 -14.66 -8.73
CA PHE A 16 6.78 -13.65 -9.53
C PHE A 16 7.63 -13.13 -10.68
N THR A 17 8.84 -12.66 -10.38
CA THR A 17 9.72 -12.07 -11.39
C THR A 17 10.24 -13.11 -12.40
N GLY A 18 10.54 -14.32 -11.94
CA GLY A 18 10.95 -15.45 -12.77
C GLY A 18 9.87 -15.84 -13.78
N PHE A 19 8.63 -16.01 -13.31
CA PHE A 19 7.48 -16.37 -14.15
C PHE A 19 7.29 -15.41 -15.35
N TYR A 20 7.39 -14.10 -15.10
CA TYR A 20 7.25 -13.10 -16.16
C TYR A 20 8.52 -12.97 -17.03
N ARG A 21 9.72 -13.18 -16.47
CA ARG A 21 10.96 -13.21 -17.26
C ARG A 21 10.98 -14.35 -18.27
N GLU A 22 10.48 -15.53 -17.90
CA GLU A 22 10.32 -16.67 -18.82
C GLU A 22 9.35 -16.35 -19.97
N ARG A 23 8.42 -15.40 -19.76
CA ARG A 23 7.47 -14.89 -20.76
C ARG A 23 7.98 -13.66 -21.53
N GLY A 24 9.26 -13.33 -21.36
CA GLY A 24 9.95 -12.27 -22.10
C GLY A 24 9.82 -10.88 -21.49
N HIS A 25 9.29 -10.76 -20.27
CA HIS A 25 9.28 -9.47 -19.56
C HIS A 25 10.68 -9.10 -19.10
N ARG A 26 11.03 -7.82 -19.25
CA ARG A 26 12.27 -7.26 -18.70
C ARG A 26 12.01 -6.76 -17.29
N LEU A 27 12.84 -7.23 -16.36
CA LEU A 27 12.89 -6.68 -15.01
C LEU A 27 13.43 -5.25 -15.08
N ILE A 28 12.61 -4.28 -14.70
CA ILE A 28 13.00 -2.87 -14.60
C ILE A 28 13.24 -2.50 -13.14
N THR A 29 14.02 -1.44 -12.91
CA THR A 29 14.24 -0.91 -11.56
C THR A 29 12.92 -0.38 -11.00
N GLY A 30 12.31 -1.10 -10.09
CA GLY A 30 11.47 -0.49 -9.07
C GLY A 30 12.38 0.15 -8.02
N GLY A 31 11.88 1.10 -7.22
CA GLY A 31 12.59 1.37 -5.96
C GLY A 31 12.87 2.82 -5.60
N SER A 32 12.08 3.78 -6.06
CA SER A 32 11.91 4.99 -5.26
C SER A 32 10.44 5.29 -5.03
N LEU A 33 10.13 5.68 -3.81
CA LEU A 33 8.89 6.36 -3.44
C LEU A 33 8.83 7.76 -4.06
N LEU A 34 9.95 8.31 -4.54
CA LEU A 34 10.02 9.67 -5.04
C LEU A 34 9.87 9.68 -6.56
N PRO A 35 8.72 10.13 -7.09
CA PRO A 35 8.61 10.34 -8.53
C PRO A 35 9.56 11.47 -8.97
N PRO A 36 10.14 11.36 -10.18
CA PRO A 36 11.08 12.35 -10.69
C PRO A 36 10.34 13.67 -11.00
N PRO A 37 10.96 14.84 -10.71
CA PRO A 37 10.40 16.11 -11.18
C PRO A 37 10.20 16.11 -12.71
N PRO A 38 9.14 16.73 -13.24
CA PRO A 38 8.20 17.64 -12.57
C PRO A 38 6.89 16.98 -12.05
N ASP A 39 6.90 15.68 -11.72
CA ASP A 39 5.69 14.98 -11.27
C ASP A 39 5.04 15.65 -10.03
N PRO A 40 3.74 16.02 -10.08
CA PRO A 40 3.05 16.68 -8.98
C PRO A 40 2.74 15.73 -7.80
N VAL A 41 2.85 14.40 -8.00
CA VAL A 41 2.56 13.41 -6.99
C VAL A 41 3.65 13.41 -5.91
N LEU A 42 3.23 13.40 -4.63
CA LEU A 42 4.17 13.40 -3.51
C LEU A 42 4.94 12.09 -3.40
N PHE A 43 4.27 10.95 -3.55
CA PHE A 43 4.90 9.64 -3.49
C PHE A 43 4.32 8.69 -4.54
N THR A 44 5.13 7.76 -5.04
CA THR A 44 4.68 6.66 -5.88
C THR A 44 3.63 5.84 -5.13
N THR A 45 2.39 5.75 -5.62
CA THR A 45 1.28 5.01 -4.95
C THR A 45 0.95 3.68 -5.64
N SER A 46 1.53 3.44 -6.82
CA SER A 46 1.33 2.25 -7.64
C SER A 46 2.55 1.94 -8.52
N GLY A 47 2.63 0.70 -9.01
CA GLY A 47 3.64 0.25 -9.98
C GLY A 47 3.62 1.03 -11.29
N MET A 48 2.44 1.52 -11.70
CA MET A 48 2.24 2.14 -13.00
C MET A 48 2.66 3.61 -13.05
N HIS A 49 2.73 4.32 -11.92
CA HIS A 49 3.08 5.75 -11.87
C HIS A 49 4.33 6.08 -12.72
N PRO A 50 5.51 5.45 -12.50
CA PRO A 50 6.71 5.71 -13.31
C PRO A 50 6.56 5.26 -14.76
N LEU A 51 5.53 4.47 -15.08
CA LEU A 51 5.26 3.94 -16.40
C LEU A 51 4.19 4.71 -17.19
N THR A 52 3.55 5.71 -16.58
CA THR A 52 2.50 6.54 -17.19
C THR A 52 2.83 7.00 -18.62
N PRO A 53 4.03 7.58 -18.91
CA PRO A 53 4.33 8.05 -20.26
C PRO A 53 4.31 6.93 -21.31
N TYR A 54 4.68 5.70 -20.90
CA TYR A 54 4.75 4.55 -21.81
C TYR A 54 3.39 3.89 -22.02
N LEU A 55 2.56 3.89 -20.98
CA LEU A 55 1.15 3.49 -21.07
C LEU A 55 0.35 4.45 -21.97
N GLN A 56 0.75 5.72 -22.04
CA GLN A 56 0.22 6.70 -22.99
C GLN A 56 0.79 6.57 -24.42
N GLY A 57 1.64 5.56 -24.68
CA GLY A 57 2.10 5.21 -26.02
C GLY A 57 3.57 5.52 -26.32
N ARG A 58 4.30 6.17 -25.41
CA ARG A 58 5.76 6.35 -25.55
C ARG A 58 6.47 4.98 -25.53
N PRO A 59 7.44 4.71 -26.43
CA PRO A 59 8.24 3.49 -26.34
C PRO A 59 9.09 3.45 -25.07
N HIS A 60 9.09 2.32 -24.36
CA HIS A 60 9.97 2.09 -23.22
C HIS A 60 11.33 1.50 -23.67
N PRO A 61 12.47 1.96 -23.14
CA PRO A 61 13.80 1.54 -23.59
C PRO A 61 14.10 0.05 -23.40
N GLN A 62 13.45 -0.59 -22.43
CA GLN A 62 13.59 -2.03 -22.14
C GLN A 62 12.62 -2.90 -22.96
N GLY A 63 11.85 -2.32 -23.90
CA GLY A 63 10.89 -3.05 -24.73
C GLY A 63 9.46 -2.93 -24.23
N ARG A 64 8.61 -3.88 -24.64
CA ARG A 64 7.14 -3.77 -24.52
C ARG A 64 6.52 -4.61 -23.40
N ARG A 65 7.33 -5.45 -22.75
CA ARG A 65 6.91 -6.33 -21.65
C ARG A 65 7.81 -6.06 -20.47
N LEU A 66 7.26 -5.61 -19.35
CA LEU A 66 8.03 -5.14 -18.20
C LEU A 66 7.51 -5.81 -16.92
N VAL A 67 8.39 -6.10 -15.97
CA VAL A 67 8.03 -6.61 -14.65
C VAL A 67 8.85 -5.87 -13.59
N ASN A 68 8.27 -5.59 -12.42
CA ASN A 68 9.00 -5.00 -11.30
C ASN A 68 8.38 -5.35 -9.95
N VAL A 69 9.07 -4.90 -8.90
CA VAL A 69 8.56 -4.77 -7.53
C VAL A 69 8.65 -3.29 -7.17
N GLN A 70 7.51 -2.61 -7.11
CA GLN A 70 7.45 -1.17 -6.84
C GLN A 70 7.11 -0.92 -5.38
N ARG A 71 7.90 -0.06 -4.72
CA ARG A 71 7.55 0.47 -3.41
C ARG A 71 6.47 1.52 -3.56
N CYS A 72 5.42 1.39 -2.78
CA CYS A 72 4.28 2.28 -2.81
C CYS A 72 4.12 2.93 -1.44
N LEU A 73 3.69 4.19 -1.41
CA LEU A 73 3.22 4.84 -0.20
C LEU A 73 1.83 5.42 -0.45
N ARG A 74 0.83 4.99 0.33
CA ARG A 74 -0.53 5.52 0.26
C ARG A 74 -0.86 6.31 1.50
N THR A 75 -1.16 7.60 1.33
CA THR A 75 -1.57 8.47 2.43
C THR A 75 -3.08 8.42 2.70
N THR A 76 -3.85 7.86 1.77
CA THR A 76 -5.29 7.64 1.89
C THR A 76 -5.60 6.61 2.98
N ASP A 77 -4.73 5.62 3.14
CA ASP A 77 -4.96 4.45 3.98
C ASP A 77 -4.48 4.69 5.43
N LEU A 78 -3.98 5.90 5.74
CA LEU A 78 -3.35 6.22 7.04
C LEU A 78 -4.27 6.06 8.25
N ASP A 79 -5.58 6.19 8.04
CA ASP A 79 -6.57 6.05 9.11
C ASP A 79 -7.04 4.60 9.29
N GLU A 80 -6.74 3.72 8.34
CA GLU A 80 -7.02 2.28 8.40
C GLU A 80 -5.84 1.48 8.99
N VAL A 81 -4.63 2.06 8.95
CA VAL A 81 -3.43 1.47 9.55
C VAL A 81 -3.65 1.11 11.02
N GLY A 82 -3.37 -0.15 11.35
CA GLY A 82 -3.67 -0.78 12.64
C GLY A 82 -4.63 -1.96 12.50
N ASP A 83 -5.38 -2.02 11.39
CA ASP A 83 -6.15 -3.18 11.00
C ASP A 83 -5.25 -4.35 10.53
N PRO A 84 -5.80 -5.50 10.13
CA PRO A 84 -4.98 -6.64 9.70
C PRO A 84 -4.36 -6.53 8.30
N THR A 85 -4.77 -5.58 7.45
CA THR A 85 -4.57 -5.62 5.98
C THR A 85 -3.92 -4.38 5.37
N HIS A 86 -3.94 -3.23 6.04
CA HIS A 86 -3.45 -1.96 5.51
C HIS A 86 -2.09 -1.57 6.06
N LEU A 87 -1.27 -1.01 5.17
CA LEU A 87 0.06 -0.51 5.40
C LEU A 87 0.22 0.86 4.75
N THR A 88 1.01 1.73 5.36
CA THR A 88 1.39 3.01 4.75
C THR A 88 2.37 2.79 3.60
N VAL A 89 3.39 1.95 3.81
CA VAL A 89 4.36 1.52 2.79
C VAL A 89 4.21 0.02 2.56
N PHE A 90 4.06 -0.34 1.29
CA PHE A 90 3.93 -1.72 0.83
C PHE A 90 4.61 -1.90 -0.52
N GLU A 91 4.73 -3.14 -0.97
CA GLU A 91 5.28 -3.45 -2.29
C GLU A 91 4.21 -3.98 -3.23
N MET A 92 4.23 -3.45 -4.44
CA MET A 92 3.36 -3.86 -5.53
C MET A 92 4.18 -4.64 -6.56
N LEU A 93 3.83 -5.91 -6.72
CA LEU A 93 4.31 -6.78 -7.78
C LEU A 93 3.56 -6.42 -9.06
N GLY A 94 4.27 -5.89 -10.05
CA GLY A 94 3.64 -5.39 -11.27
C GLY A 94 4.18 -6.02 -12.55
N SER A 95 3.28 -6.21 -13.50
CA SER A 95 3.62 -6.65 -14.86
C SER A 95 2.88 -5.79 -15.89
N TRP A 96 3.56 -5.45 -16.99
CA TRP A 96 3.02 -4.54 -18.00
C TRP A 96 3.13 -5.09 -19.41
N SER A 97 2.08 -4.86 -20.19
CA SER A 97 2.05 -5.01 -21.64
C SER A 97 1.88 -3.65 -22.28
N LEU A 98 2.88 -3.16 -23.02
CA LEU A 98 2.84 -1.89 -23.73
C LEU A 98 2.43 -2.13 -25.19
N GLY A 99 1.15 -2.48 -25.38
CA GLY A 99 0.54 -2.85 -26.66
C GLY A 99 1.02 -4.19 -27.24
N ASP A 100 1.48 -5.12 -26.41
CA ASP A 100 2.03 -6.41 -26.85
C ASP A 100 0.98 -7.53 -26.78
N TYR A 101 0.70 -8.04 -25.57
CA TYR A 101 -0.38 -8.98 -25.31
C TYR A 101 -1.60 -8.27 -24.73
N GLY A 102 -2.79 -8.83 -24.98
CA GLY A 102 -4.07 -8.31 -24.50
C GLY A 102 -4.53 -8.88 -23.16
N HIS A 103 -5.73 -8.49 -22.74
CA HIS A 103 -6.26 -8.75 -21.41
C HIS A 103 -6.48 -10.25 -21.15
N THR A 104 -7.08 -10.98 -22.11
CA THR A 104 -7.25 -12.44 -22.03
C THR A 104 -5.96 -13.17 -21.64
N GLN A 105 -4.82 -12.80 -22.25
CA GLN A 105 -3.54 -13.43 -21.96
C GLN A 105 -3.03 -13.08 -20.56
N SER A 106 -3.26 -11.84 -20.12
CA SER A 106 -2.88 -11.41 -18.78
C SER A 106 -3.62 -12.20 -17.69
N LEU A 107 -4.93 -12.43 -17.85
CA LEU A 107 -5.74 -13.17 -16.88
C LEU A 107 -5.32 -14.64 -16.82
N ARG A 108 -5.09 -15.26 -17.98
CA ARG A 108 -4.61 -16.65 -18.06
C ARG A 108 -3.26 -16.82 -17.35
N TRP A 109 -2.34 -15.87 -17.52
CA TRP A 109 -1.06 -15.88 -16.80
C TRP A 109 -1.21 -15.59 -15.31
N GLY A 110 -2.08 -14.68 -14.90
CA GLY A 110 -2.37 -14.42 -13.49
C GLY A 110 -2.88 -15.70 -12.80
N HIS A 111 -3.84 -16.38 -13.42
CA HIS A 111 -4.37 -17.66 -12.94
C HIS A 111 -3.31 -18.76 -12.86
N GLU A 112 -2.50 -18.91 -13.91
CA GLU A 112 -1.40 -19.89 -13.94
C GLU A 112 -0.39 -19.61 -12.82
N LEU A 113 0.00 -18.35 -12.61
CA LEU A 113 0.95 -18.00 -11.56
C LEU A 113 0.39 -18.30 -10.16
N LEU A 114 -0.87 -17.93 -9.89
CA LEU A 114 -1.50 -18.20 -8.60
C LEU A 114 -1.64 -19.70 -8.34
N ARG A 115 -2.08 -20.47 -9.33
CA ARG A 115 -2.31 -21.92 -9.20
C ARG A 115 -1.01 -22.71 -9.16
N ASP A 116 -0.13 -22.51 -10.14
CA ASP A 116 1.03 -23.38 -10.36
C ASP A 116 2.31 -22.81 -9.71
N GLY A 117 2.49 -21.49 -9.74
CA GLY A 117 3.66 -20.86 -9.15
C GLY A 117 3.54 -20.69 -7.62
N PHE A 118 2.36 -20.28 -7.16
CA PHE A 118 2.10 -20.04 -5.74
C PHE A 118 1.33 -21.18 -5.05
N GLY A 119 0.76 -22.12 -5.80
CA GLY A 119 0.03 -23.25 -5.22
C GLY A 119 -1.30 -22.87 -4.57
N ILE A 120 -1.88 -21.71 -4.94
CA ILE A 120 -3.19 -21.30 -4.43
C ILE A 120 -4.25 -22.12 -5.16
N PRO A 121 -5.05 -22.92 -4.43
CA PRO A 121 -5.98 -23.82 -5.07
C PRO A 121 -7.18 -23.03 -5.67
N PRO A 122 -7.66 -23.37 -6.88
CA PRO A 122 -8.69 -22.59 -7.57
C PRO A 122 -10.00 -22.38 -6.79
N GLU A 123 -10.38 -23.32 -5.91
CA GLU A 123 -11.56 -23.19 -5.05
C GLU A 123 -11.47 -22.06 -4.01
N ARG A 124 -10.26 -21.52 -3.79
CA ARG A 124 -10.03 -20.34 -2.95
C ARG A 124 -9.99 -19.04 -3.76
N LEU A 125 -10.21 -19.09 -5.07
CA LEU A 125 -10.18 -17.91 -5.93
C LEU A 125 -11.60 -17.45 -6.27
N TYR A 126 -11.78 -16.14 -6.30
CA TYR A 126 -12.96 -15.47 -6.83
C TYR A 126 -12.48 -14.28 -7.66
N VAL A 127 -13.18 -13.96 -8.75
CA VAL A 127 -12.80 -12.82 -9.58
C VAL A 127 -13.96 -11.85 -9.77
N THR A 128 -13.62 -10.57 -9.92
CA THR A 128 -14.57 -9.53 -10.30
C THR A 128 -14.23 -8.98 -11.68
N VAL A 129 -15.23 -8.50 -12.40
CA VAL A 129 -15.09 -7.90 -13.74
C VAL A 129 -16.00 -6.69 -13.88
N PHE A 130 -15.59 -5.74 -14.72
CA PHE A 130 -16.42 -4.58 -15.04
C PHE A 130 -17.73 -4.96 -15.73
N GLY A 131 -18.86 -4.62 -15.10
CA GLY A 131 -20.22 -4.89 -15.56
C GLY A 131 -20.79 -3.86 -16.53
N GLY A 132 -20.05 -2.77 -16.79
CA GLY A 132 -20.49 -1.67 -17.65
C GLY A 132 -21.08 -0.50 -16.88
N ASP A 133 -21.07 0.66 -17.52
CA ASP A 133 -21.69 1.90 -17.07
C ASP A 133 -22.39 2.62 -18.24
N ASP A 134 -22.75 3.89 -18.05
CA ASP A 134 -23.42 4.71 -19.06
C ASP A 134 -22.53 5.04 -20.29
N GLN A 135 -21.20 4.92 -20.17
CA GLN A 135 -20.22 5.27 -21.23
C GLN A 135 -19.59 4.04 -21.90
N VAL A 136 -19.38 2.96 -21.14
CA VAL A 136 -18.64 1.77 -21.57
C VAL A 136 -19.43 0.51 -21.21
N GLY A 137 -19.62 -0.38 -22.19
CA GLY A 137 -20.30 -1.66 -21.95
C GLY A 137 -19.50 -2.64 -21.07
N PRO A 138 -20.11 -3.76 -20.65
CA PRO A 138 -19.47 -4.76 -19.82
C PRO A 138 -18.19 -5.34 -20.45
N ASP A 139 -17.22 -5.68 -19.60
CA ASP A 139 -16.00 -6.40 -20.01
C ASP A 139 -16.29 -7.89 -20.23
N THR A 140 -16.94 -8.16 -21.36
CA THR A 140 -17.27 -9.51 -21.81
C THR A 140 -16.03 -10.37 -22.14
N GLU A 141 -14.88 -9.75 -22.43
CA GLU A 141 -13.62 -10.46 -22.69
C GLU A 141 -13.12 -11.12 -21.39
N SER A 142 -13.05 -10.36 -20.31
CA SER A 142 -12.63 -10.85 -18.99
C SER A 142 -13.62 -11.87 -18.43
N LEU A 143 -14.93 -11.57 -18.51
CA LEU A 143 -15.98 -12.50 -18.07
C LEU A 143 -15.85 -13.87 -18.74
N ARG A 144 -15.73 -13.89 -20.06
CA ARG A 144 -15.58 -15.14 -20.82
C ARG A 144 -14.29 -15.88 -20.45
N THR A 145 -13.19 -15.16 -20.33
CA THR A 145 -11.88 -15.76 -20.00
C THR A 145 -11.95 -16.47 -18.64
N TRP A 146 -12.56 -15.85 -17.64
CA TRP A 146 -12.69 -16.45 -16.32
C TRP A 146 -13.64 -17.63 -16.26
N GLN A 147 -14.75 -17.58 -17.02
CA GLN A 147 -15.65 -18.73 -17.19
C GLN A 147 -14.95 -19.92 -17.85
N GLU A 148 -14.12 -19.69 -18.87
CA GLU A 148 -13.31 -20.73 -19.51
C GLU A 148 -12.26 -21.33 -18.54
N LEU A 149 -11.75 -20.53 -17.61
CA LEU A 149 -10.83 -20.97 -16.56
C LEU A 149 -11.54 -21.64 -15.37
N GLY A 150 -12.87 -21.60 -15.32
CA GLY A 150 -13.69 -22.26 -14.31
C GLY A 150 -13.74 -21.55 -12.95
N LEU A 151 -13.44 -20.24 -12.89
CA LEU A 151 -13.53 -19.47 -11.65
C LEU A 151 -14.92 -18.82 -11.50
N PRO A 152 -15.41 -18.64 -10.25
CA PRO A 152 -16.61 -17.86 -10.00
C PRO A 152 -16.35 -16.38 -10.28
N VAL A 153 -17.31 -15.72 -10.94
CA VAL A 153 -17.19 -14.34 -11.41
C VAL A 153 -18.34 -13.50 -10.88
N GLU A 154 -18.02 -12.31 -10.37
CA GLU A 154 -18.97 -11.27 -10.03
C GLU A 154 -18.78 -10.08 -10.96
N SER A 155 -19.87 -9.58 -11.56
CA SER A 155 -19.84 -8.32 -12.31
C SER A 155 -20.16 -7.16 -11.39
N THR A 156 -19.28 -6.16 -11.34
CA THR A 156 -19.42 -4.95 -10.51
C THR A 156 -19.50 -3.69 -11.38
N GLY A 157 -19.60 -2.49 -10.78
CA GLY A 157 -19.67 -1.23 -11.49
C GLY A 157 -18.36 -0.46 -11.42
N GLU A 158 -18.39 0.67 -10.73
CA GLU A 158 -17.24 1.57 -10.56
C GLU A 158 -16.06 0.90 -9.83
N GLU A 159 -16.31 -0.16 -9.07
CA GLU A 159 -15.28 -0.92 -8.36
C GLU A 159 -14.30 -1.60 -9.32
N ASN A 160 -14.75 -2.00 -10.52
CA ASN A 160 -13.89 -2.58 -11.55
C ASN A 160 -13.53 -1.58 -12.66
N TRP A 161 -13.35 -0.31 -12.28
CA TRP A 161 -12.85 0.73 -13.17
C TRP A 161 -11.64 1.42 -12.55
N TRP A 162 -10.50 1.32 -13.23
CA TRP A 162 -9.26 1.94 -12.76
C TRP A 162 -8.91 3.19 -13.55
N SER A 163 -8.46 4.25 -12.87
CA SER A 163 -8.04 5.51 -13.50
C SER A 163 -6.76 6.08 -12.86
N ASN A 164 -5.85 6.58 -13.70
CA ASN A 164 -4.64 7.28 -13.23
C ASN A 164 -4.95 8.74 -12.85
N GLY A 165 -5.70 8.92 -11.78
CA GLY A 165 -6.21 10.24 -11.39
C GLY A 165 -7.40 10.71 -12.24
N PRO A 166 -7.77 12.00 -12.15
CA PRO A 166 -8.99 12.52 -12.78
C PRO A 166 -8.89 12.66 -14.30
N VAL A 167 -7.68 12.74 -14.86
CA VAL A 167 -7.37 12.88 -16.29
C VAL A 167 -6.21 11.96 -16.62
N GLY A 168 -6.29 11.22 -17.73
CA GLY A 168 -5.22 10.33 -18.17
C GLY A 168 -5.67 8.91 -18.51
N PRO A 169 -4.74 7.95 -18.59
CA PRO A 169 -5.04 6.58 -18.96
C PRO A 169 -5.92 5.90 -17.91
N CYS A 170 -6.93 5.18 -18.38
CA CYS A 170 -7.92 4.47 -17.57
C CYS A 170 -8.53 3.30 -18.36
N GLY A 171 -9.33 2.49 -17.67
CA GLY A 171 -10.19 1.50 -18.30
C GLY A 171 -10.73 0.46 -17.33
N PRO A 172 -11.47 -0.53 -17.86
CA PRO A 172 -12.01 -1.61 -17.05
C PRO A 172 -10.87 -2.46 -16.51
N ASP A 173 -11.08 -3.03 -15.34
CA ASP A 173 -10.17 -4.00 -14.76
C ASP A 173 -10.89 -5.30 -14.36
N SER A 174 -10.07 -6.26 -13.95
CA SER A 174 -10.53 -7.49 -13.33
C SER A 174 -9.63 -7.83 -12.14
N GLU A 175 -10.26 -8.02 -10.99
CA GLU A 175 -9.54 -8.27 -9.74
C GLU A 175 -9.67 -9.72 -9.32
N ILE A 176 -8.61 -10.25 -8.72
CA ILE A 176 -8.53 -11.60 -8.19
C ILE A 176 -8.51 -11.53 -6.67
N PHE A 177 -9.45 -12.24 -6.07
CA PHE A 177 -9.64 -12.35 -4.63
C PHE A 177 -9.27 -13.75 -4.15
N VAL A 178 -8.70 -13.83 -2.95
CA VAL A 178 -8.46 -15.09 -2.27
C VAL A 178 -9.31 -15.20 -1.01
N TRP A 179 -9.90 -16.36 -0.81
CA TRP A 179 -10.60 -16.69 0.43
C TRP A 179 -9.64 -16.79 1.60
N THR A 180 -9.80 -15.93 2.60
CA THR A 180 -9.01 -15.94 3.86
C THR A 180 -9.84 -16.32 5.08
N GLY A 181 -11.06 -16.83 4.88
CA GLY A 181 -11.86 -17.38 5.98
C GLY A 181 -11.17 -18.57 6.65
N GLY A 182 -11.45 -18.75 7.94
CA GLY A 182 -10.84 -19.83 8.73
C GLY A 182 -11.21 -21.23 8.21
N PRO A 183 -10.44 -22.26 8.60
CA PRO A 183 -10.71 -23.64 8.19
C PRO A 183 -12.16 -24.06 8.42
N GLY A 184 -12.79 -24.67 7.41
CA GLY A 184 -14.19 -25.13 7.49
C GLY A 184 -15.24 -24.03 7.45
N THR A 185 -14.85 -22.78 7.20
CA THR A 185 -15.78 -21.65 7.03
C THR A 185 -15.95 -21.38 5.54
N PRO A 186 -17.07 -21.76 4.91
CA PRO A 186 -17.34 -21.42 3.52
C PRO A 186 -17.65 -19.92 3.37
N PRO A 187 -17.44 -19.35 2.17
CA PRO A 187 -17.93 -18.01 1.83
C PRO A 187 -19.43 -17.87 2.06
N GLN A 188 -19.84 -16.75 2.64
CA GLN A 188 -21.26 -16.40 2.81
C GLN A 188 -21.77 -15.49 1.69
N GLY A 189 -20.88 -15.02 0.83
CA GLY A 189 -21.17 -14.13 -0.29
C GLY A 189 -20.02 -14.07 -1.29
N THR A 190 -20.12 -13.07 -2.15
CA THR A 190 -19.13 -12.69 -3.17
C THR A 190 -18.10 -11.71 -2.58
N PRO A 191 -17.03 -11.35 -3.32
CA PRO A 191 -16.09 -10.31 -2.91
C PRO A 191 -16.73 -9.02 -2.40
N THR A 192 -17.82 -8.55 -3.03
CA THR A 192 -18.50 -7.31 -2.58
C THR A 192 -19.33 -7.46 -1.30
N THR A 193 -19.67 -8.69 -0.90
CA THR A 193 -20.60 -8.97 0.21
C THR A 193 -20.00 -9.72 1.38
N ASP A 194 -18.81 -10.31 1.21
CA ASP A 194 -18.08 -11.02 2.26
C ASP A 194 -16.62 -10.51 2.37
N PRO A 195 -16.26 -9.73 3.40
CA PRO A 195 -14.96 -9.08 3.52
C PRO A 195 -13.79 -10.04 3.77
N ARG A 196 -14.06 -11.35 3.90
CA ARG A 196 -13.03 -12.39 3.99
C ARG A 196 -12.50 -12.79 2.61
N TRP A 197 -13.06 -12.26 1.53
CA TRP A 197 -12.41 -12.23 0.24
C TRP A 197 -11.43 -11.05 0.22
N VAL A 198 -10.14 -11.36 0.19
CA VAL A 198 -9.10 -10.33 0.13
C VAL A 198 -8.64 -10.19 -1.31
N GLU A 199 -8.75 -8.98 -1.85
CA GLU A 199 -8.18 -8.60 -3.14
C GLU A 199 -6.66 -8.73 -3.08
N ILE A 200 -6.10 -9.58 -3.93
CA ILE A 200 -4.65 -9.80 -4.01
C ILE A 200 -4.03 -9.22 -5.27
N TRP A 201 -4.77 -9.14 -6.38
CA TRP A 201 -4.21 -8.79 -7.68
C TRP A 201 -5.25 -8.14 -8.59
N ASN A 202 -4.98 -6.90 -9.01
CA ASN A 202 -5.76 -6.20 -10.03
C ASN A 202 -5.08 -6.29 -11.40
N HIS A 203 -5.85 -6.64 -12.44
CA HIS A 203 -5.47 -6.61 -13.85
C HIS A 203 -6.24 -5.51 -14.59
N VAL A 204 -5.58 -4.38 -14.85
CA VAL A 204 -6.18 -3.22 -15.53
C VAL A 204 -6.00 -3.32 -17.04
N HIS A 205 -7.11 -3.16 -17.78
CA HIS A 205 -7.10 -2.92 -19.21
C HIS A 205 -7.02 -1.41 -19.48
N MET A 206 -5.83 -0.88 -19.72
CA MET A 206 -5.69 0.51 -20.13
C MET A 206 -6.19 0.66 -21.57
N ARG A 207 -7.41 1.17 -21.74
CA ARG A 207 -8.09 1.27 -23.05
C ARG A 207 -8.48 2.69 -23.42
N TYR A 208 -8.60 3.59 -22.44
CA TYR A 208 -9.12 4.93 -22.66
C TYR A 208 -8.18 5.99 -22.07
N HIS A 209 -8.23 7.17 -22.66
CA HIS A 209 -7.76 8.41 -22.07
C HIS A 209 -8.98 9.21 -21.61
N ARG A 210 -9.06 9.53 -20.32
CA ARG A 210 -10.08 10.41 -19.76
C ARG A 210 -9.64 11.85 -19.90
N HIS A 211 -10.49 12.69 -20.49
CA HIS A 211 -10.30 14.13 -20.62
C HIS A 211 -10.88 14.90 -19.42
N GLU A 212 -10.56 16.19 -19.31
CA GLU A 212 -11.03 17.05 -18.20
C GLU A 212 -12.57 17.14 -18.10
N ASP A 213 -13.28 17.03 -19.22
CA ASP A 213 -14.74 17.01 -19.29
C ASP A 213 -15.37 15.65 -18.94
N GLY A 214 -14.54 14.67 -18.59
CA GLY A 214 -14.93 13.30 -18.27
C GLY A 214 -15.10 12.39 -19.48
N SER A 215 -14.99 12.91 -20.72
CA SER A 215 -15.11 12.10 -21.93
C SER A 215 -13.95 11.10 -22.07
N LEU A 216 -14.26 9.94 -22.66
CA LEU A 216 -13.32 8.84 -22.86
C LEU A 216 -12.92 8.72 -24.33
N GLU A 217 -11.62 8.85 -24.60
CA GLU A 217 -11.05 8.62 -25.93
C GLU A 217 -10.29 7.28 -25.96
N PRO A 218 -10.57 6.37 -26.91
CA PRO A 218 -9.83 5.12 -27.02
C PRO A 218 -8.33 5.34 -27.25
N LEU A 219 -7.49 4.67 -26.48
CA LEU A 219 -6.04 4.68 -26.65
C LEU A 219 -5.66 3.99 -27.97
N SER A 220 -4.73 4.60 -28.71
CA SER A 220 -4.17 4.01 -29.94
C SER A 220 -3.48 2.65 -29.70
N ARG A 221 -3.04 2.40 -28.47
CA ARG A 221 -2.38 1.17 -28.04
C ARG A 221 -2.91 0.75 -26.67
N PRO A 222 -3.95 -0.11 -26.63
CA PRO A 222 -4.40 -0.72 -25.40
C PRO A 222 -3.23 -1.43 -24.71
N SER A 223 -3.15 -1.27 -23.40
CA SER A 223 -2.04 -1.77 -22.59
C SER A 223 -2.57 -2.53 -21.38
N ILE A 224 -1.73 -3.36 -20.79
CA ILE A 224 -2.03 -4.05 -19.54
C ILE A 224 -1.14 -3.47 -18.45
N ASP A 225 -1.76 -3.19 -17.32
CA ASP A 225 -1.13 -2.83 -16.06
C ASP A 225 -1.65 -3.78 -15.01
N THR A 226 -0.76 -4.44 -14.27
CA THR A 226 -1.17 -5.32 -13.17
C THR A 226 -0.49 -4.90 -11.88
N GLY A 227 -1.20 -5.04 -10.76
CA GLY A 227 -0.69 -4.72 -9.44
C GLY A 227 -1.15 -5.72 -8.41
N MET A 228 -0.20 -6.44 -7.80
CA MET A 228 -0.44 -7.38 -6.71
C MET A 228 0.26 -6.91 -5.44
N GLY A 229 -0.47 -6.79 -4.33
CA GLY A 229 0.10 -6.42 -3.05
C GLY A 229 0.94 -7.56 -2.46
N LEU A 230 2.25 -7.38 -2.35
CA LEU A 230 3.17 -8.40 -1.84
C LEU A 230 2.78 -8.86 -0.43
N GLU A 231 2.53 -7.93 0.48
CA GLU A 231 2.20 -8.26 1.87
C GLU A 231 0.87 -9.01 2.02
N ARG A 232 -0.13 -8.68 1.19
CA ARG A 232 -1.39 -9.43 1.13
C ARG A 232 -1.17 -10.85 0.59
N LEU A 233 -0.38 -10.98 -0.48
CA LEU A 233 -0.01 -12.29 -1.02
C LEU A 233 0.74 -13.13 0.02
N LEU A 234 1.76 -12.58 0.68
CA LEU A 234 2.52 -13.27 1.72
C LEU A 234 1.63 -13.73 2.87
N THR A 235 0.65 -12.91 3.26
CA THR A 235 -0.34 -13.29 4.28
C THR A 235 -1.06 -14.58 3.89
N VAL A 236 -1.50 -14.68 2.63
CA VAL A 236 -2.14 -15.88 2.08
C VAL A 236 -1.17 -17.06 2.04
N LEU A 237 0.02 -16.88 1.45
CA LEU A 237 0.98 -17.96 1.19
C LEU A 237 1.60 -18.54 2.48
N GLN A 238 1.69 -17.73 3.53
CA GLN A 238 2.22 -18.13 4.83
C GLN A 238 1.13 -18.57 5.82
N GLY A 239 -0.14 -18.57 5.40
CA GLY A 239 -1.27 -18.96 6.24
C GLY A 239 -1.46 -18.04 7.45
N ARG A 240 -1.17 -16.74 7.27
CA ARG A 240 -1.30 -15.70 8.30
C ARG A 240 -2.66 -15.02 8.21
N ARG A 241 -3.04 -14.31 9.28
CA ARG A 241 -4.31 -13.56 9.35
C ARG A 241 -4.11 -12.07 9.16
N SER A 242 -2.85 -11.63 9.09
CA SER A 242 -2.50 -10.23 8.98
C SER A 242 -1.18 -10.03 8.26
N VAL A 243 -1.05 -8.91 7.55
CA VAL A 243 0.20 -8.47 6.92
C VAL A 243 1.34 -8.33 7.92
N TYR A 244 1.02 -8.01 9.18
CA TYR A 244 1.98 -7.87 10.27
C TYR A 244 2.50 -9.21 10.83
N GLU A 245 1.86 -10.34 10.49
CA GLU A 245 2.29 -11.68 10.90
C GLU A 245 3.21 -12.35 9.87
N THR A 246 3.52 -11.67 8.75
CA THR A 246 4.41 -12.16 7.69
C THR A 246 5.88 -12.13 8.12
N ASP A 247 6.73 -12.87 7.41
CA ASP A 247 8.18 -12.86 7.63
C ASP A 247 8.82 -11.45 7.49
N LEU A 248 8.25 -10.57 6.66
CA LEU A 248 8.66 -9.15 6.56
C LEU A 248 8.56 -8.40 7.89
N PHE A 249 7.53 -8.70 8.68
CA PHE A 249 7.25 -8.05 9.95
C PHE A 249 7.71 -8.87 11.17
N GLU A 250 8.26 -10.07 10.97
CA GLU A 250 8.79 -10.90 12.06
C GLU A 250 9.78 -10.14 12.95
N PRO A 251 10.79 -9.41 12.40
CA PRO A 251 11.73 -8.71 13.27
C PRO A 251 11.03 -7.64 14.12
N TRP A 252 10.09 -6.91 13.52
CA TRP A 252 9.33 -5.85 14.18
C TRP A 252 8.45 -6.40 15.31
N THR A 253 7.71 -7.47 15.03
CA THR A 253 6.80 -8.11 16.00
C THR A 253 7.52 -8.91 17.07
N ARG A 254 8.78 -9.33 16.83
CA ARG A 254 9.62 -9.95 17.86
C ARG A 254 10.27 -8.93 18.78
N LEU A 255 10.76 -7.81 18.23
CA LEU A 255 11.65 -6.90 18.95
C LEU A 255 10.93 -5.72 19.63
N LEU A 256 9.78 -5.26 19.12
CA LEU A 256 9.08 -4.11 19.70
C LEU A 256 8.21 -4.43 20.93
N PRO A 257 7.44 -5.54 21.00
CA PRO A 257 6.58 -5.81 22.16
C PRO A 257 7.29 -5.86 23.52
N PRO A 258 8.52 -6.39 23.64
CA PRO A 258 9.26 -6.33 24.90
C PRO A 258 9.64 -4.90 25.33
N LEU A 259 9.76 -3.97 24.39
CA LEU A 259 10.11 -2.57 24.66
C LEU A 259 8.87 -1.75 25.02
N TRP A 260 7.78 -1.96 24.29
CA TRP A 260 6.57 -1.14 24.39
C TRP A 260 5.33 -2.02 24.49
N GLN A 261 4.75 -2.08 25.69
CA GLN A 261 3.50 -2.79 25.92
C GLN A 261 2.32 -1.95 25.39
N LEU A 262 1.85 -2.30 24.20
CA LEU A 262 0.72 -1.67 23.50
C LEU A 262 -0.36 -2.72 23.22
N ASP A 263 -1.60 -2.29 23.09
CA ASP A 263 -2.64 -3.11 22.46
C ASP A 263 -2.25 -3.45 21.01
N GLU A 264 -2.81 -4.53 20.48
CA GLU A 264 -2.43 -5.07 19.16
C GLU A 264 -2.59 -4.05 18.02
N PRO A 265 -3.72 -3.32 17.88
CA PRO A 265 -3.86 -2.27 16.85
C PRO A 265 -2.81 -1.17 16.99
N SER A 266 -2.54 -0.71 18.22
CA SER A 266 -1.53 0.33 18.48
C SER A 266 -0.12 -0.15 18.16
N MET A 267 0.20 -1.41 18.45
CA MET A 267 1.49 -2.02 18.09
C MET A 267 1.65 -2.10 16.56
N ARG A 268 0.62 -2.54 15.84
CA ARG A 268 0.63 -2.59 14.36
C ARG A 268 0.86 -1.21 13.75
N LEU A 269 0.14 -0.19 14.24
CA LEU A 269 0.34 1.19 13.80
C LEU A 269 1.77 1.68 14.05
N VAL A 270 2.32 1.41 15.24
CA VAL A 270 3.71 1.78 15.55
C VAL A 270 4.70 1.06 14.64
N CYS A 271 4.53 -0.24 14.39
CA CYS A 271 5.35 -1.00 13.44
C CYS A 271 5.29 -0.41 12.03
N ASP A 272 4.09 -0.20 11.49
CA ASP A 272 3.89 0.34 10.15
C ASP A 272 4.50 1.74 9.98
N HIS A 273 4.17 2.67 10.88
CA HIS A 273 4.62 4.04 10.74
C HIS A 273 6.12 4.18 10.99
N LEU A 274 6.73 3.35 11.84
CA LEU A 274 8.18 3.30 11.99
C LEU A 274 8.85 2.74 10.73
N ARG A 275 8.42 1.57 10.24
CA ARG A 275 8.93 0.99 8.99
C ARG A 275 8.81 2.00 7.85
N SER A 276 7.65 2.61 7.68
CA SER A 276 7.38 3.62 6.65
C SER A 276 8.23 4.88 6.79
N SER A 277 8.45 5.36 8.02
CA SER A 277 9.35 6.50 8.26
C SER A 277 10.79 6.16 7.90
N VAL A 278 11.24 4.93 8.18
CA VAL A 278 12.57 4.44 7.75
C VAL A 278 12.66 4.47 6.22
N VAL A 279 11.68 3.93 5.49
CA VAL A 279 11.70 3.92 4.02
C VAL A 279 11.70 5.34 3.44
N VAL A 280 10.84 6.23 3.96
CA VAL A 280 10.74 7.60 3.47
C VAL A 280 12.05 8.38 3.70
N ILE A 281 12.69 8.20 4.86
CA ILE A 281 14.02 8.78 5.13
C ILE A 281 15.11 8.11 4.28
N GLY A 282 15.01 6.81 4.05
CA GLY A 282 15.92 6.03 3.22
C GLY A 282 15.99 6.55 1.78
N ASP A 283 14.88 7.06 1.26
CA ASP A 283 14.79 7.73 -0.05
C ASP A 283 15.18 9.22 -0.02
N GLY A 284 15.69 9.71 1.12
CA GLY A 284 16.27 11.04 1.25
C GLY A 284 15.29 12.13 1.70
N VAL A 285 14.07 11.80 2.09
CA VAL A 285 13.11 12.79 2.61
C VAL A 285 13.49 13.21 4.02
N ARG A 286 13.47 14.52 4.25
CA ARG A 286 13.65 15.12 5.58
C ARG A 286 12.35 15.72 6.08
N VAL A 287 12.18 15.77 7.40
CA VAL A 287 11.00 16.36 8.03
C VAL A 287 10.89 17.85 7.70
N SER A 288 9.71 18.29 7.25
CA SER A 288 9.40 19.68 6.93
C SER A 288 7.94 20.03 7.26
N ASN A 289 7.53 21.28 7.01
CA ASN A 289 6.15 21.73 7.18
C ASN A 289 5.29 21.51 5.92
N THR A 290 5.87 21.07 4.79
CA THR A 290 5.19 21.03 3.49
C THR A 290 5.57 19.79 2.66
N GLY A 291 4.70 19.38 1.74
CA GLY A 291 4.97 18.29 0.79
C GLY A 291 5.38 16.97 1.47
N ARG A 292 6.37 16.28 0.90
CA ARG A 292 6.87 14.98 1.37
C ARG A 292 7.33 15.00 2.83
N GLY A 293 8.01 16.06 3.24
CA GLY A 293 8.51 16.21 4.61
C GLY A 293 7.40 16.42 5.64
N TYR A 294 6.26 16.97 5.23
CA TYR A 294 5.06 17.04 6.08
C TYR A 294 4.43 15.67 6.29
N VAL A 295 4.38 14.83 5.25
CA VAL A 295 3.89 13.45 5.37
C VAL A 295 4.77 12.65 6.33
N LEU A 296 6.10 12.69 6.17
CA LEU A 296 7.03 12.06 7.10
C LEU A 296 6.82 12.55 8.55
N ARG A 297 6.65 13.85 8.74
CA ARG A 297 6.32 14.40 10.05
C ARG A 297 5.03 13.82 10.62
N ARG A 298 3.97 13.73 9.81
CA ARG A 298 2.66 13.21 10.24
C ARG A 298 2.79 11.76 10.71
N LEU A 299 3.53 10.92 9.99
CA LEU A 299 3.82 9.53 10.38
C LEU A 299 4.53 9.47 11.74
N ILE A 300 5.64 10.19 11.89
CA ILE A 300 6.44 10.22 13.13
C ILE A 300 5.62 10.75 14.31
N ARG A 301 4.74 11.74 14.10
CA ARG A 301 3.94 12.29 15.20
C ARG A 301 2.75 11.40 15.57
N ARG A 302 2.11 10.74 14.61
CA ARG A 302 1.05 9.75 14.88
C ARG A 302 1.61 8.58 15.68
N LEU A 303 2.74 8.00 15.24
CA LEU A 303 3.37 6.90 15.98
C LEU A 303 3.80 7.32 17.39
N LEU A 304 4.38 8.52 17.57
CA LEU A 304 4.78 9.02 18.90
C LEU A 304 3.58 9.29 19.81
N THR A 305 2.46 9.75 19.24
CA THR A 305 1.22 9.96 20.00
C THR A 305 0.69 8.63 20.53
N THR A 306 0.62 7.61 19.67
CA THR A 306 0.19 6.25 20.05
C THR A 306 1.15 5.64 21.06
N LEU A 307 2.45 5.68 20.79
CA LEU A 307 3.49 5.10 21.64
C LEU A 307 3.43 5.64 23.07
N ARG A 308 3.23 6.95 23.22
CA ARG A 308 3.28 7.66 24.51
C ARG A 308 1.92 7.89 25.17
N ARG A 309 0.84 7.36 24.58
CA ARG A 309 -0.53 7.54 25.09
C ARG A 309 -0.64 7.07 26.53
N ASP A 310 -0.15 5.86 26.79
CA ASP A 310 -0.30 5.18 28.09
C ASP A 310 0.95 5.33 28.97
N ASP A 311 2.11 5.61 28.36
CA ASP A 311 3.37 5.84 29.06
C ASP A 311 4.19 6.94 28.35
N PRO A 312 4.19 8.17 28.91
CA PRO A 312 4.91 9.31 28.34
C PRO A 312 6.44 9.16 28.28
N SER A 313 7.02 8.18 28.99
CA SER A 313 8.47 7.98 29.06
C SER A 313 9.04 7.23 27.84
N ARG A 314 8.18 6.53 27.08
CA ARG A 314 8.59 5.76 25.90
C ARG A 314 9.23 6.63 24.83
N THR A 315 10.37 6.18 24.30
CA THR A 315 11.18 6.95 23.35
C THR A 315 11.67 6.08 22.19
N LEU A 316 11.86 6.73 21.04
CA LEU A 316 12.53 6.12 19.89
C LEU A 316 14.03 5.88 20.12
N THR A 317 14.60 6.35 21.23
CA THR A 317 15.98 6.02 21.63
C THR A 317 16.16 4.52 21.84
N ASP A 318 15.09 3.84 22.27
CA ASP A 318 15.04 2.40 22.53
C ASP A 318 14.91 1.57 21.24
N LEU A 319 14.68 2.20 20.08
CA LEU A 319 14.50 1.52 18.80
C LEU A 319 15.75 0.70 18.44
N PRO A 320 15.63 -0.63 18.27
CA PRO A 320 16.73 -1.47 17.82
C PRO A 320 17.24 -1.04 16.45
N VAL A 321 18.55 -0.81 16.32
CA VAL A 321 19.18 -0.39 15.06
C VAL A 321 19.04 -1.45 13.96
N GLU A 322 18.94 -2.72 14.34
CA GLU A 322 18.73 -3.83 13.41
C GLU A 322 17.40 -3.76 12.66
N LEU A 323 16.34 -3.19 13.25
CA LEU A 323 15.06 -2.98 12.54
C LEU A 323 15.18 -1.95 11.42
N VAL A 324 15.98 -0.92 11.66
CA VAL A 324 16.30 0.10 10.66
C VAL A 324 17.15 -0.51 9.56
N GLY A 325 18.20 -1.26 9.92
CA GLY A 325 19.07 -1.95 8.96
C GLY A 325 18.30 -2.93 8.09
N HIS A 326 17.54 -3.83 8.70
CA HIS A 326 16.71 -4.82 8.01
C HIS A 326 15.75 -4.16 7.00
N THR A 327 15.06 -3.09 7.40
CA THR A 327 14.15 -2.37 6.49
C THR A 327 14.89 -1.72 5.32
N LEU A 328 16.03 -1.06 5.58
CA LEU A 328 16.82 -0.43 4.53
C LEU A 328 17.39 -1.49 3.56
N ASP A 329 17.86 -2.62 4.07
CA ASP A 329 18.41 -3.72 3.27
C ASP A 329 17.35 -4.37 2.39
N HIS A 330 16.17 -4.67 2.96
CA HIS A 330 15.02 -5.19 2.23
C HIS A 330 14.63 -4.28 1.07
N PHE A 331 14.55 -2.98 1.33
CA PHE A 331 14.30 -1.97 0.31
C PHE A 331 15.57 -1.52 -0.42
N GLN A 332 16.71 -2.21 -0.33
CA GLN A 332 17.93 -1.86 -1.08
C GLN A 332 18.32 -0.36 -1.00
N GLN A 333 18.05 0.29 0.14
CA GLN A 333 18.28 1.72 0.35
C GLN A 333 19.67 1.92 0.92
N THR A 334 20.47 2.79 0.31
CA THR A 334 21.86 3.03 0.70
C THR A 334 22.01 4.03 1.86
N CYS A 335 20.91 4.43 2.50
CA CYS A 335 20.94 5.34 3.64
C CYS A 335 21.59 4.66 4.85
N GLY A 336 22.37 5.39 5.64
CA GLY A 336 22.94 4.85 6.88
C GLY A 336 21.89 4.77 7.99
N THR A 337 21.87 3.67 8.76
CA THR A 337 20.98 3.50 9.92
C THR A 337 21.09 4.65 10.93
N GLY A 338 22.30 5.18 11.13
CA GLY A 338 22.55 6.34 11.98
C GLY A 338 21.82 7.61 11.52
N THR A 339 21.84 7.90 10.22
CA THR A 339 21.12 9.05 9.65
C THR A 339 19.62 8.95 9.88
N VAL A 340 19.04 7.76 9.69
CA VAL A 340 17.62 7.52 9.94
C VAL A 340 17.29 7.73 11.41
N ARG A 341 18.09 7.14 12.31
CA ARG A 341 17.91 7.28 13.76
C ARG A 341 17.99 8.75 14.20
N ASP A 342 18.96 9.50 13.71
CA ASP A 342 19.14 10.91 14.07
C ASP A 342 17.94 11.77 13.66
N LEU A 343 17.39 11.54 12.46
CA LEU A 343 16.21 12.26 11.97
C LEU A 343 14.94 11.91 12.77
N LEU A 344 14.75 10.64 13.13
CA LEU A 344 13.65 10.20 14.00
C LEU A 344 13.72 10.87 15.37
N LEU A 345 14.90 10.83 16.01
CA LEU A 345 15.13 11.42 17.33
C LEU A 345 15.05 12.95 17.31
N GLU A 346 15.49 13.59 16.23
CA GLU A 346 15.33 15.04 16.08
C GLU A 346 13.85 15.44 16.06
N GLU A 347 13.02 14.74 15.29
CA GLU A 347 11.59 15.02 15.25
C GLU A 347 10.89 14.65 16.56
N GLU A 348 11.31 13.58 17.25
CA GLU A 348 10.82 13.26 18.58
C GLU A 348 11.06 14.40 19.58
N ARG A 349 12.26 15.00 19.59
CA ARG A 349 12.58 16.15 20.45
C ARG A 349 11.73 17.37 20.08
N ARG A 350 11.53 17.63 18.79
CA ARG A 350 10.68 18.73 18.30
C ARG A 350 9.22 18.52 18.73
N PHE A 351 8.73 17.30 18.60
CA PHE A 351 7.38 16.92 19.00
C PHE A 351 7.19 17.01 20.52
N THR A 352 8.16 16.56 21.31
CA THR A 352 8.11 16.68 22.78
C THR A 352 7.94 18.13 23.23
N ARG A 353 8.73 19.07 22.67
CA ARG A 353 8.57 20.51 22.92
C ARG A 353 7.21 21.06 22.49
N LEU A 354 6.62 20.50 21.43
CA LEU A 354 5.28 20.86 20.98
C LEU A 354 4.22 20.36 21.98
N LEU A 355 4.32 19.12 22.46
CA LEU A 355 3.39 18.55 23.44
C LEU A 355 3.42 19.31 24.76
N GLU A 356 4.60 19.65 25.28
CA GLU A 356 4.75 20.42 26.52
C GLU A 356 4.08 21.79 26.41
N ARG A 357 4.29 22.48 25.28
CA ARG A 357 3.63 23.74 24.98
C ARG A 357 2.12 23.53 24.83
N GLY A 358 1.70 22.49 24.12
CA GLY A 358 0.31 22.15 23.89
C GLY A 358 -0.47 21.91 25.17
N ARG A 359 0.09 21.13 26.11
CA ARG A 359 -0.51 20.92 27.44
C ARG A 359 -0.67 22.22 28.22
N ARG A 360 0.33 23.12 28.18
CA ARG A 360 0.25 24.45 28.82
C ARG A 360 -0.80 25.36 28.16
N VAL A 361 -1.02 25.21 26.85
CA VAL A 361 -2.06 25.96 26.13
C VAL A 361 -3.43 25.40 26.48
N LEU A 362 -3.62 24.08 26.38
CA LEU A 362 -4.90 23.40 26.66
C LEU A 362 -5.33 23.48 28.12
N SER A 363 -4.42 23.71 29.08
CA SER A 363 -4.77 23.92 30.48
C SER A 363 -5.50 25.25 30.76
N ARG A 364 -5.51 26.18 29.79
CA ARG A 364 -6.19 27.48 29.90
C ARG A 364 -7.71 27.30 29.97
N PRO A 365 -8.45 28.13 30.74
CA PRO A 365 -9.90 27.98 30.93
C PRO A 365 -10.71 27.85 29.63
N ARG A 366 -10.31 28.57 28.58
CA ARG A 366 -10.92 28.53 27.24
C ARG A 366 -11.02 27.12 26.65
N PHE A 367 -10.08 26.23 26.94
CA PHE A 367 -9.96 24.91 26.29
C PHE A 367 -10.36 23.74 27.19
N ARG A 368 -10.93 24.02 28.38
CA ARG A 368 -11.34 22.96 29.33
C ARG A 368 -12.66 22.29 28.92
N GLY A 369 -13.56 23.00 28.24
CA GLY A 369 -14.84 22.46 27.72
C GLY A 369 -14.72 21.88 26.30
N PRO A 370 -15.82 21.43 25.67
CA PRO A 370 -15.83 21.02 24.27
C PRO A 370 -15.20 22.09 23.37
N LEU A 371 -14.34 21.67 22.44
CA LEU A 371 -13.66 22.60 21.53
C LEU A 371 -14.50 22.82 20.29
N SER A 372 -14.68 24.07 19.91
CA SER A 372 -15.28 24.45 18.63
C SER A 372 -14.26 24.28 17.48
N ASP A 373 -14.74 24.28 16.25
CA ASP A 373 -13.86 24.32 15.07
C ASP A 373 -13.00 25.59 15.01
N GLU A 374 -13.46 26.69 15.62
CA GLU A 374 -12.64 27.90 15.78
C GLU A 374 -11.50 27.69 16.77
N ASP A 375 -11.72 26.97 17.87
CA ASP A 375 -10.65 26.64 18.80
C ASP A 375 -9.63 25.69 18.17
N TYR A 376 -10.08 24.69 17.40
CA TYR A 376 -9.17 23.83 16.64
C TYR A 376 -8.35 24.61 15.62
N ARG A 377 -8.97 25.54 14.87
CA ARG A 377 -8.24 26.44 13.97
C ARG A 377 -7.25 27.32 14.72
N TYR A 378 -7.64 27.93 15.84
CA TYR A 378 -6.75 28.75 16.67
C TYR A 378 -5.55 27.94 17.21
N LEU A 379 -5.79 26.74 17.73
CA LEU A 379 -4.76 25.84 18.25
C LEU A 379 -3.80 25.41 17.13
N HIS A 380 -4.32 25.16 15.94
CA HIS A 380 -3.52 24.86 14.76
C HIS A 380 -2.69 26.08 14.32
N ASP A 381 -3.33 27.21 14.02
CA ASP A 381 -2.69 28.37 13.38
C ASP A 381 -1.75 29.11 14.32
N THR A 382 -2.08 29.19 15.61
CA THR A 382 -1.30 29.95 16.60
C THR A 382 -0.27 29.08 17.32
N HIS A 383 -0.62 27.83 17.62
CA HIS A 383 0.22 26.95 18.46
C HIS A 383 0.78 25.75 17.72
N GLY A 384 0.43 25.54 16.46
CA GLY A 384 0.88 24.41 15.65
C GLY A 384 0.35 23.06 16.15
N LEU A 385 -0.80 23.06 16.83
CA LEU A 385 -1.44 21.89 17.42
C LEU A 385 -2.56 21.41 16.48
N PRO A 386 -2.31 20.40 15.61
CA PRO A 386 -3.35 19.85 14.74
C PRO A 386 -4.44 19.17 15.56
N ARG A 387 -5.66 19.09 15.00
CA ARG A 387 -6.84 18.52 15.64
C ARG A 387 -6.57 17.15 16.26
N ASP A 388 -5.98 16.23 15.50
CA ASP A 388 -5.66 14.86 15.95
C ASP A 388 -4.80 14.87 17.23
N LEU A 389 -3.82 15.78 17.29
CA LEU A 389 -2.94 15.93 18.44
C LEU A 389 -3.69 16.49 19.65
N VAL A 390 -4.58 17.46 19.43
CA VAL A 390 -5.40 18.04 20.49
C VAL A 390 -6.35 16.99 21.08
N SER A 391 -7.01 16.19 20.23
CA SER A 391 -7.87 15.08 20.67
C SER A 391 -7.07 14.08 21.53
N GLY A 392 -5.87 13.68 21.08
CA GLY A 392 -5.01 12.77 21.84
C GLY A 392 -4.52 13.36 23.18
N LEU A 393 -4.20 14.66 23.23
CA LEU A 393 -3.76 15.34 24.45
C LEU A 393 -4.85 15.53 25.51
N ARG A 394 -6.12 15.53 25.11
CA ARG A 394 -7.25 15.71 26.03
C ARG A 394 -7.75 14.40 26.63
N GLY A 395 -7.25 13.25 26.14
CA GLY A 395 -7.80 11.93 26.43
C GLY A 395 -9.12 11.73 25.68
N THR A 396 -9.36 10.53 25.18
CA THR A 396 -10.69 10.13 24.71
C THR A 396 -11.64 10.19 25.90
N GLY A 397 -12.56 11.15 25.89
CA GLY A 397 -13.75 11.13 26.76
C GLY A 397 -14.76 10.12 26.28
#